data_AF-A0A7S4BN90-F1
#
_entry.id   AF-A0A7S4BN90-F1
#
_cell.length_a   1.000
_cell.length_b   1.000
_cell.length_c   1.000
_cell.angle_alpha   90.00
_cell.angle_beta   90.00
_cell.angle_gamma   90.00
#
_symmetry.space_group_name_H-M   'P 1'
#
loop_
_entity.id
_entity.type
_entity.pdbx_description
1 polymer ?
#
loop_
_entity_poly.entity_id
_entity_poly.type
_entity_poly.pdbx_seq_one_letter_code
_entity_poly.pdbx_strand_id
1 'polypeptide(L)'
;AAQHVFINELIYISYSLRDVEIAGPNGVNLEEYRMVFYDSSSGTEYPWRLNNTFANKSGAFGFSFGYFTSRTSPSLLEPNGIALVSPGGVVQQFLSFGRTFQAVGGPAAGLTSTDISQGPETPTPHITYYSLVGRGT
;
A
#
# COMPACT_ATOMS: atom_id res chain seq x y z
N ALA A 1 16.84 -14.25 5.05
CA ALA A 1 16.52 -12.88 5.49
C ALA A 1 15.22 -12.91 6.28
N ALA A 2 15.02 -11.96 7.19
CA ALA A 2 13.76 -11.87 7.93
C ALA A 2 12.65 -11.52 6.93
N GLN A 3 11.60 -12.34 6.91
CA GLN A 3 10.44 -12.10 6.06
C GLN A 3 9.67 -10.91 6.67
N HIS A 4 9.56 -9.78 5.95
CA HIS A 4 8.92 -8.55 6.46
C HIS A 4 7.49 -8.38 5.91
N VAL A 5 6.69 -7.49 6.52
CA VAL A 5 5.36 -7.10 6.02
C VAL A 5 5.52 -6.12 4.86
N PHE A 6 4.81 -6.36 3.76
CA PHE A 6 4.87 -5.54 2.54
C PHE A 6 3.49 -5.44 1.86
N ILE A 7 3.30 -4.45 1.00
CA ILE A 7 2.19 -4.32 0.04
C ILE A 7 2.46 -5.30 -1.09
N ASN A 8 1.59 -6.31 -1.23
CA ASN A 8 1.67 -7.35 -2.25
C ASN A 8 0.88 -6.97 -3.50
N GLU A 9 -0.31 -6.37 -3.33
CA GLU A 9 -1.19 -6.02 -4.44
C GLU A 9 -1.86 -4.67 -4.22
N LEU A 10 -2.02 -3.93 -5.32
CA LEU A 10 -2.87 -2.76 -5.39
C LEU A 10 -3.84 -2.94 -6.55
N ILE A 11 -5.13 -2.75 -6.28
CA ILE A 11 -6.18 -2.86 -7.29
C ILE A 11 -6.76 -1.49 -7.57
N TYR A 12 -6.69 -1.05 -8.82
CA TYR A 12 -7.31 0.19 -9.30
C TYR A 12 -8.53 -0.10 -10.18
N ILE A 13 -9.57 0.73 -10.08
CA ILE A 13 -10.65 0.85 -11.06
C ILE A 13 -10.69 2.30 -11.52
N SER A 14 -10.51 2.54 -12.82
CA SER A 14 -10.58 3.89 -13.41
C SER A 14 -9.76 4.92 -12.62
N TYR A 15 -8.49 4.62 -12.35
CA TYR A 15 -7.54 5.44 -11.56
C TYR A 15 -7.82 5.57 -10.06
N SER A 16 -8.98 5.13 -9.58
CA SER A 16 -9.27 5.07 -8.15
C SER A 16 -8.70 3.79 -7.54
N LEU A 17 -7.87 3.93 -6.51
CA LEU A 17 -7.44 2.80 -5.69
C LEU A 17 -8.68 2.18 -5.06
N ARG A 18 -8.89 0.89 -5.28
CA ARG A 18 -10.02 0.11 -4.75
C ARG A 18 -9.58 -0.76 -3.59
N ASP A 19 -8.56 -1.58 -3.79
CA ASP A 19 -8.10 -2.51 -2.77
C ASP A 19 -6.58 -2.47 -2.60
N VAL A 20 -6.15 -2.75 -1.37
CA VAL A 20 -4.75 -2.97 -1.04
C VAL A 20 -4.65 -4.36 -0.40
N GLU A 21 -3.77 -5.20 -0.93
CA GLU A 21 -3.37 -6.45 -0.31
C GLU A 21 -1.99 -6.29 0.33
N ILE A 22 -1.91 -6.61 1.61
CA ILE A 22 -0.64 -6.69 2.35
C ILE A 22 -0.31 -8.14 2.66
N ALA A 23 0.96 -8.49 2.57
CA ALA A 23 1.48 -9.81 2.88
C ALA A 23 2.57 -9.69 3.95
N GLY A 24 2.63 -10.66 4.86
CA GLY A 24 3.71 -10.79 5.82
C GLY A 24 3.69 -12.16 6.51
N PRO A 25 4.67 -12.42 7.39
CA PRO A 25 4.74 -13.66 8.12
C PRO A 25 3.48 -13.94 8.94
N ASN A 26 3.11 -15.21 9.04
CA ASN A 26 2.00 -15.64 9.91
C ASN A 26 2.21 -15.19 11.37
N GLY A 27 1.14 -14.70 11.99
CA GLY A 27 1.16 -14.28 13.39
C GLY A 27 1.73 -12.88 13.66
N VAL A 28 2.14 -12.13 12.64
CA VAL A 28 2.51 -10.71 12.82
C VAL A 28 1.27 -9.90 13.20
N ASN A 29 1.38 -9.18 14.32
CA ASN A 29 0.40 -8.21 14.77
C ASN A 29 0.56 -6.89 13.98
N LEU A 30 -0.52 -6.43 13.33
CA LEU A 30 -0.53 -5.21 12.53
C LEU A 30 -1.15 -4.00 13.26
N GLU A 31 -1.44 -4.10 14.56
CA GLU A 31 -2.02 -3.01 15.36
C GLU A 31 -1.19 -1.72 15.32
N GLU A 32 0.14 -1.86 15.31
CA GLU A 32 1.06 -0.72 15.22
C GLU A 32 1.46 -0.36 13.79
N TYR A 33 1.11 -1.19 12.81
CA TYR A 33 1.29 -0.88 11.40
C TYR A 33 0.21 0.08 10.90
N ARG A 34 0.61 0.93 9.95
CA ARG A 34 -0.26 1.94 9.37
C ARG A 34 -0.09 1.96 7.86
N MET A 35 -1.18 2.19 7.15
CA MET A 35 -1.11 2.73 5.81
C MET A 35 -1.32 4.23 5.88
N VAL A 36 -0.59 5.00 5.09
CA VAL A 36 -0.85 6.44 4.94
C VAL A 36 -1.04 6.71 3.47
N PHE A 37 -2.20 7.24 3.11
CA PHE A 37 -2.49 7.65 1.74
C PHE A 37 -2.15 9.12 1.57
N TYR A 38 -1.62 9.48 0.41
CA TYR A 38 -1.12 10.82 0.12
C TYR A 38 -1.78 11.39 -1.14
N ASP A 39 -2.23 12.62 -1.03
CA ASP A 39 -2.56 13.48 -2.17
C ASP A 39 -1.30 14.29 -2.54
N SER A 40 -0.74 14.01 -3.70
CA SER A 40 0.48 14.67 -4.19
C SER A 40 0.29 16.13 -4.58
N SER A 41 -0.95 16.57 -4.78
CA SER A 41 -1.29 17.92 -5.22
C SER A 41 -1.52 18.85 -4.03
N SER A 42 -2.25 18.39 -3.01
CA SER A 42 -2.53 19.17 -1.79
C SER A 42 -1.50 18.93 -0.67
N GLY A 43 -0.74 17.84 -0.72
CA GLY A 43 0.12 17.39 0.37
C GLY A 43 -0.64 16.76 1.55
N THR A 44 -1.96 16.57 1.42
CA THR A 44 -2.80 16.02 2.48
C THR A 44 -2.52 14.53 2.70
N GLU A 45 -2.56 14.12 3.96
CA GLU A 45 -2.35 12.74 4.41
C GLU A 45 -3.63 12.15 5.00
N TYR A 46 -3.84 10.87 4.73
CA TYR A 46 -4.95 10.11 5.28
C TYR A 46 -4.41 8.84 5.95
N PRO A 47 -4.12 8.88 7.26
CA PRO A 47 -3.63 7.71 7.98
C PRO A 47 -4.74 6.69 8.20
N TRP A 48 -4.41 5.42 8.04
CA TRP A 48 -5.29 4.28 8.24
C TRP A 48 -4.59 3.22 9.08
N ARG A 49 -5.24 2.76 10.15
CA ARG A 49 -4.71 1.69 11.00
C ARG A 49 -5.16 0.34 10.48
N LEU A 50 -4.25 -0.63 10.43
CA LEU A 50 -4.57 -1.96 9.94
C LEU A 50 -5.33 -2.82 10.96
N ASN A 51 -5.20 -2.52 12.27
CA ASN A 51 -5.99 -3.06 13.40
C ASN A 51 -6.37 -4.56 13.30
N ASN A 52 -5.49 -5.36 12.72
CA ASN A 52 -5.70 -6.77 12.42
C ASN A 52 -4.44 -7.53 12.79
N THR A 53 -4.56 -8.83 13.01
CA THR A 53 -3.41 -9.74 13.01
C THR A 53 -3.49 -10.56 11.74
N PHE A 54 -2.35 -10.85 11.14
CA PHE A 54 -2.28 -11.83 10.06
C PHE A 54 -2.73 -13.19 10.59
N ALA A 55 -4.00 -13.53 10.33
CA ALA A 55 -4.60 -14.78 10.74
C ALA A 55 -3.79 -15.92 10.13
N ASN A 56 -3.33 -16.86 10.96
CA ASN A 56 -2.51 -17.98 10.54
C ASN A 56 -3.31 -18.87 9.57
N LYS A 57 -3.29 -18.55 8.27
CA LYS A 57 -3.85 -19.42 7.25
C LYS A 57 -2.80 -20.47 6.94
N SER A 58 -3.18 -21.73 7.09
CA SER A 58 -2.37 -22.89 6.72
C SER A 58 -2.24 -22.96 5.19
N GLY A 59 -1.49 -22.02 4.61
CA GLY A 59 -0.95 -22.08 3.26
C GLY A 59 0.55 -22.37 3.35
N ALA A 60 1.07 -23.19 2.44
CA ALA A 60 2.42 -23.78 2.49
C ALA A 60 3.61 -22.80 2.45
N PHE A 61 3.39 -21.49 2.55
CA PHE A 61 4.41 -20.45 2.37
C PHE A 61 4.56 -19.49 3.56
N GLY A 62 3.84 -19.68 4.68
CA GLY A 62 4.02 -18.86 5.89
C GLY A 62 3.58 -17.39 5.76
N PHE A 63 2.77 -17.09 4.75
CA PHE A 63 2.24 -15.75 4.47
C PHE A 63 0.73 -15.66 4.68
N SER A 64 0.30 -14.52 5.22
CA SER A 64 -1.10 -14.16 5.38
C SER A 64 -1.40 -12.87 4.63
N PHE A 65 -2.64 -12.75 4.14
CA PHE A 65 -3.10 -11.61 3.35
C PHE A 65 -4.18 -10.83 4.09
N GLY A 66 -4.04 -9.51 4.11
CA GLY A 66 -5.04 -8.56 4.61
C GLY A 66 -5.57 -7.70 3.48
N TYR A 67 -6.89 -7.47 3.46
CA TYR A 67 -7.55 -6.66 2.44
C TYR A 67 -8.04 -5.34 3.03
N PHE A 68 -7.73 -4.25 2.33
CA PHE A 68 -8.38 -2.95 2.51
C PHE A 68 -9.29 -2.69 1.31
N THR A 69 -10.46 -2.09 1.54
CA THR A 69 -11.36 -1.64 0.46
C THR A 69 -11.66 -0.14 0.62
N SER A 70 -11.32 0.66 -0.38
CA SER A 70 -11.45 2.13 -0.38
C SER A 70 -12.90 2.61 -0.52
N ARG A 71 -13.83 1.71 -0.90
CA ARG A 71 -15.25 1.99 -1.14
C ARG A 71 -15.98 2.68 0.03
N THR A 72 -15.36 2.74 1.20
CA THR A 72 -15.93 3.31 2.43
C THR A 72 -15.43 4.72 2.75
N SER A 73 -14.48 5.29 1.99
CA SER A 73 -13.89 6.60 2.30
C SER A 73 -13.79 7.52 1.07
N PRO A 74 -14.65 8.55 0.95
CA PRO A 74 -14.59 9.54 -0.13
C PRO A 74 -13.27 10.33 -0.17
N SER A 75 -12.60 10.51 0.96
CA SER A 75 -11.28 11.15 1.05
C SER A 75 -10.13 10.30 0.48
N LEU A 76 -10.41 9.05 0.09
CA LEU A 76 -9.48 8.12 -0.57
C LEU A 76 -9.88 7.85 -2.02
N LEU A 77 -10.73 8.70 -2.60
CA LEU A 77 -10.95 8.74 -4.04
C LEU A 77 -9.67 9.35 -4.64
N GLU A 78 -8.82 8.48 -5.20
CA GLU A 78 -7.61 8.83 -5.96
C GLU A 78 -6.37 9.31 -5.16
N PRO A 79 -5.97 8.62 -4.07
CA PRO A 79 -4.65 8.89 -3.49
C PRO A 79 -3.58 8.65 -4.55
N ASN A 80 -2.68 9.63 -4.72
CA ASN A 80 -1.59 9.51 -5.67
C ASN A 80 -0.49 8.58 -5.16
N GLY A 81 -0.43 8.36 -3.85
CA GLY A 81 0.48 7.38 -3.27
C GLY A 81 0.01 6.79 -1.94
N ILE A 82 0.67 5.70 -1.56
CA ILE A 82 0.44 4.94 -0.34
C ILE A 82 1.77 4.57 0.30
N ALA A 83 1.91 4.82 1.60
CA ALA A 83 3.02 4.33 2.38
C ALA A 83 2.58 3.23 3.35
N LEU A 84 3.29 2.10 3.37
CA LEU A 84 3.21 1.14 4.46
C LEU A 84 4.24 1.53 5.53
N VAL A 85 3.76 1.77 6.74
CA VAL A 85 4.56 2.23 7.87
C VAL A 85 4.53 1.16 8.95
N SER A 86 5.72 0.72 9.34
CA SER A 86 5.94 -0.26 10.41
C SER A 86 5.97 0.40 11.79
N PRO A 87 5.94 -0.41 12.88
CA PRO A 87 6.11 0.11 14.24
C PRO A 87 7.32 1.02 14.38
N GLY A 88 7.21 2.06 15.21
CA GLY A 88 8.25 3.09 15.33
C GLY A 88 8.27 4.13 14.21
N GLY A 89 7.35 4.05 13.24
CA GLY A 89 7.20 5.08 12.20
C GLY A 89 8.09 4.89 10.97
N VAL A 90 8.71 3.72 10.80
CA VAL A 90 9.60 3.44 9.67
C VAL A 90 8.77 3.10 8.43
N VAL A 91 8.99 3.83 7.34
CA VAL A 91 8.37 3.59 6.03
C VAL A 91 9.03 2.39 5.35
N GLN A 92 8.24 1.34 5.10
CA GLN A 92 8.70 0.10 4.44
C GLN A 92 8.58 0.21 2.92
N GLN A 93 7.47 0.78 2.44
CA GLN A 93 7.22 1.06 1.03
C GLN A 93 6.53 2.39 0.91
N PHE A 94 6.84 3.14 -0.15
CA PHE A 94 6.08 4.30 -0.58
C PHE A 94 5.86 4.20 -2.09
N LEU A 95 4.62 3.93 -2.48
CA LEU A 95 4.23 3.58 -3.84
C LEU A 95 3.27 4.62 -4.41
N SER A 96 3.30 4.81 -5.73
CA SER A 96 2.40 5.70 -6.46
C SER A 96 1.98 5.11 -7.81
N PHE A 97 0.93 5.64 -8.42
CA PHE A 97 0.43 5.19 -9.71
C PHE A 97 0.42 6.35 -10.72
N GLY A 98 1.08 6.16 -11.86
CA GLY A 98 1.08 7.07 -13.01
C GLY A 98 2.10 8.22 -12.93
N ARG A 99 2.73 8.42 -11.78
CA ARG A 99 3.89 9.30 -11.59
C ARG A 99 4.56 9.07 -10.24
N THR A 100 5.81 9.51 -10.11
CA THR A 100 6.47 9.67 -8.81
C THR A 100 6.21 11.06 -8.22
N PHE A 101 6.28 11.19 -6.90
CA PHE A 101 6.26 12.48 -6.20
C PHE A 101 6.97 12.39 -4.84
N GLN A 102 7.38 13.53 -4.29
CA GLN A 102 7.91 13.60 -2.94
C GLN A 102 6.79 13.93 -1.94
N ALA A 103 6.70 13.17 -0.85
CA ALA A 103 5.73 13.49 0.20
C ALA A 103 6.16 14.74 0.98
N VAL A 104 5.19 15.62 1.26
CA VAL A 104 5.42 16.89 1.96
C VAL A 104 5.37 16.72 3.48
N GLY A 105 4.54 15.80 3.97
CA GLY A 105 4.34 15.54 5.39
C GLY A 105 4.29 14.06 5.73
N GLY A 106 3.98 13.77 6.99
CA GLY A 106 3.73 12.43 7.47
C GLY A 106 4.98 11.56 7.58
N PRO A 107 4.80 10.26 7.81
CA PRO A 107 5.93 9.32 7.94
C PRO A 107 6.83 9.26 6.70
N ALA A 108 6.31 9.60 5.52
CA ALA A 108 7.08 9.60 4.28
C ALA A 108 7.66 10.98 3.90
N ALA A 109 7.56 12.01 4.77
CA ALA A 109 8.04 13.35 4.46
C ALA A 109 9.48 13.34 3.91
N GLY A 110 9.68 13.97 2.74
CA GLY A 110 10.97 14.02 2.05
C GLY A 110 11.34 12.77 1.26
N LEU A 111 10.59 11.66 1.35
CA LEU A 111 10.78 10.48 0.53
C LEU A 111 10.09 10.64 -0.83
N THR A 112 10.71 10.13 -1.88
CA THR A 112 10.11 10.04 -3.23
C THR A 112 9.43 8.69 -3.41
N SER A 113 8.20 8.70 -3.91
CA SER A 113 7.43 7.49 -4.17
C SER A 113 8.03 6.67 -5.32
N THR A 114 7.80 5.35 -5.29
CA THR A 114 8.06 4.46 -6.42
C THR A 114 6.80 4.32 -7.25
N ASP A 115 6.85 4.74 -8.51
CA ASP A 115 5.76 4.55 -9.44
C ASP A 115 5.67 3.07 -9.84
N ILE A 116 4.50 2.47 -9.61
CA ILE A 116 4.22 1.07 -9.92
C ILE A 116 3.52 0.89 -11.26
N SER A 117 3.18 1.97 -11.97
CA SER A 117 2.61 1.87 -13.31
C SER A 117 3.64 1.27 -14.28
N GLN A 118 3.33 0.08 -14.80
CA GLN A 118 4.17 -0.60 -15.80
C GLN A 118 3.80 -0.07 -17.20
N GLY A 119 4.53 0.94 -17.68
CA GLY A 119 4.50 1.36 -19.10
C GLY A 119 3.47 2.44 -19.48
N PRO A 120 3.51 2.91 -20.74
CA PRO A 120 2.79 4.10 -21.17
C PRO A 120 1.27 3.86 -21.26
N GLU A 121 0.55 4.50 -20.34
CA GLU A 121 -0.85 4.94 -20.41
C GLU A 121 -1.74 4.30 -21.51
N THR A 122 -2.56 3.32 -21.16
CA THR A 122 -3.92 3.23 -21.73
C THR A 122 -4.85 2.47 -20.77
N PRO A 123 -5.70 3.15 -19.98
CA PRO A 123 -6.68 2.49 -19.15
C PRO A 123 -8.00 2.41 -19.90
N THR A 124 -8.23 1.26 -20.52
CA THR A 124 -9.58 0.71 -20.64
C THR A 124 -10.15 0.47 -19.22
N PRO A 125 -11.48 0.38 -19.04
CA PRO A 125 -12.09 0.05 -17.74
C PRO A 125 -11.76 -1.41 -17.39
N HIS A 126 -10.55 -1.61 -16.90
CA HIS A 126 -10.04 -2.90 -16.45
C HIS A 126 -9.59 -2.77 -15.01
N ILE A 127 -9.83 -3.85 -14.28
CA ILE A 127 -9.16 -4.11 -13.02
C ILE A 127 -7.68 -4.26 -13.37
N THR A 128 -6.84 -3.36 -12.88
CA THR A 128 -5.39 -3.48 -13.05
C THR A 128 -4.81 -4.10 -11.80
N TYR A 129 -4.11 -5.22 -11.99
CA TYR A 129 -3.45 -5.98 -10.93
C TYR A 129 -1.95 -5.69 -10.96
N TYR A 130 -1.42 -5.15 -9.87
CA TYR A 130 0.03 -5.06 -9.68
C TYR A 130 0.45 -6.03 -8.59
N SER A 131 0.91 -7.22 -8.98
CA SER A 131 1.63 -8.11 -8.06
C SER A 131 3.04 -7.58 -7.90
N LEU A 132 3.34 -7.05 -6.72
CA LEU A 132 4.68 -6.70 -6.32
C LEU A 132 5.36 -7.98 -5.85
N VAL A 133 5.86 -8.77 -6.81
CA VAL A 133 6.56 -10.04 -6.53
C VAL A 133 7.61 -9.76 -5.46
N GLY A 134 7.48 -10.42 -4.30
CA GLY A 134 8.20 -10.16 -3.07
C GLY A 134 9.69 -9.87 -3.30
N ARG A 135 10.04 -8.59 -3.29
CA ARG A 135 11.41 -8.11 -3.15
C ARG A 135 11.66 -7.67 -1.70
N GLY A 136 11.18 -8.48 -0.76
CA GLY A 136 11.71 -8.49 0.59
C GLY A 136 13.06 -9.18 0.53
N THR A 137 14.13 -8.41 0.36
CA THR A 137 15.49 -8.93 0.54
C THR A 137 15.74 -9.31 1.98
#